data_AF-A0A161SHG9-F1
#
_entry.id   AF-A0A161SHG9-F1
#
_cell.length_a   1.000
_cell.length_b   1.000
_cell.length_c   1.000
_cell.angle_alpha   90.00
_cell.angle_beta   90.00
_cell.angle_gamma   90.00
#
_symmetry.space_group_name_H-M   'P 1'
#
loop_
_entity.id
_entity.type
_entity.pdbx_description
1 polymer ?
#
loop_
_entity_poly.entity_id
_entity_poly.type
_entity_poly.pdbx_seq_one_letter_code
_entity_poly.pdbx_strand_id
1 'polypeptide(L)'
;MVRETVAITAYANEEFALALRELRTYRRISGRDDQIALMVDSERGVGRPDRALEVGRAVDRAVLPVDVRVELAIAMSGARLDLGQTARALQELDIPELNPDKAFSWSPALFAARATVLEELGREEEAAQWRRRADIAAEALGMGDADFEVLEVDEIEEIDLPEESDPHEQIDAADGSVDDTAEDGSEEIR
;
A
#
# COMPACT_ATOMS: atom_id res chain seq x y z
N MET A 1 10.53 9.15 2.87
CA MET A 1 9.28 9.23 2.09
C MET A 1 9.42 8.60 0.71
N VAL A 2 10.07 9.20 -0.30
CA VAL A 2 10.07 8.64 -1.68
C VAL A 2 10.42 7.15 -1.77
N ARG A 3 11.52 6.71 -1.13
CA ARG A 3 11.95 5.29 -1.14
C ARG A 3 10.94 4.35 -0.49
N GLU A 4 10.30 4.80 0.58
CA GLU A 4 9.29 4.03 1.31
C GLU A 4 8.00 3.91 0.50
N THR A 5 7.54 5.00 -0.10
CA THR A 5 6.36 4.97 -0.97
C THR A 5 6.57 4.04 -2.16
N VAL A 6 7.72 4.12 -2.84
CA VAL A 6 8.03 3.20 -3.96
C VAL A 6 8.07 1.76 -3.47
N ALA A 7 8.65 1.49 -2.30
CA ALA A 7 8.67 0.16 -1.71
C ALA A 7 7.26 -0.40 -1.44
N ILE A 8 6.40 0.40 -0.82
CA ILE A 8 5.02 0.01 -0.48
C ILE A 8 4.20 -0.21 -1.75
N THR A 9 4.33 0.68 -2.74
CA THR A 9 3.65 0.50 -4.04
C THR A 9 4.15 -0.74 -4.77
N ALA A 10 5.47 -0.99 -4.79
CA ALA A 10 6.02 -2.20 -5.37
C ALA A 10 5.51 -3.45 -4.65
N TYR A 11 5.46 -3.42 -3.32
CA TYR A 11 4.92 -4.52 -2.51
C TYR A 11 3.44 -4.80 -2.84
N ALA A 12 2.61 -3.76 -2.93
CA ALA A 12 1.20 -3.87 -3.27
C ALA A 12 0.95 -4.41 -4.69
N ASN A 13 1.91 -4.23 -5.61
CA ASN A 13 1.87 -4.80 -6.97
C ASN A 13 2.65 -6.13 -7.07
N GLU A 14 2.99 -6.75 -5.94
CA GLU A 14 3.74 -8.03 -5.88
C GLU A 14 5.13 -7.99 -6.55
N GLU A 15 5.69 -6.82 -6.77
CA GLU A 15 7.05 -6.62 -7.28
C GLU A 15 8.08 -6.78 -6.15
N PHE A 16 8.10 -7.96 -5.50
CA PHE A 16 8.82 -8.19 -4.26
C PHE A 16 10.33 -7.92 -4.34
N ALA A 17 10.96 -8.18 -5.48
CA ALA A 17 12.38 -7.89 -5.68
C ALA A 17 12.67 -6.37 -5.69
N LEU A 18 11.77 -5.58 -6.29
CA LEU A 18 11.85 -4.12 -6.27
C LEU A 18 11.57 -3.60 -4.85
N ALA A 19 10.51 -4.10 -4.22
CA ALA A 19 10.17 -3.75 -2.84
C ALA A 19 11.37 -3.97 -1.90
N LEU A 20 12.01 -5.15 -1.94
CA LEU A 20 13.21 -5.44 -1.14
C LEU A 20 14.36 -4.46 -1.38
N ARG A 21 14.64 -4.11 -2.63
CA ARG A 21 15.70 -3.16 -2.97
C ARG A 21 15.45 -1.80 -2.33
N GLU A 22 14.21 -1.32 -2.43
CA GLU A 22 13.81 -0.02 -1.91
C GLU A 22 13.71 -0.01 -0.38
N LEU A 23 13.15 -1.06 0.24
CA LEU A 23 13.08 -1.23 1.69
C LEU A 23 14.46 -1.28 2.35
N ARG A 24 15.41 -2.03 1.77
CA ARG A 24 16.80 -2.06 2.24
C ARG A 24 17.45 -0.68 2.13
N THR A 25 17.16 0.05 1.05
CA THR A 25 17.66 1.41 0.86
C THR A 25 17.05 2.38 1.86
N TYR A 26 15.73 2.31 2.08
CA TYR A 26 15.02 3.06 3.10
C TYR A 26 15.65 2.83 4.47
N ARG A 27 15.75 1.56 4.91
CA ARG A 27 16.31 1.17 6.20
C ARG A 27 17.74 1.68 6.39
N ARG A 28 18.60 1.57 5.38
CA ARG A 28 19.98 2.08 5.42
C ARG A 28 20.05 3.60 5.60
N ILE A 29 19.14 4.34 4.99
CA ILE A 29 19.15 5.81 5.01
C ILE A 29 18.45 6.35 6.26
N SER A 30 17.32 5.76 6.64
CA SER A 30 16.51 6.21 7.79
C SER A 30 17.02 5.66 9.11
N GLY A 31 17.67 4.49 9.11
CA GLY A 31 17.98 3.73 10.31
C GLY A 31 16.75 3.16 11.02
N ARG A 32 15.58 3.16 10.37
CA ARG A 32 14.29 2.74 10.95
C ARG A 32 13.92 1.34 10.50
N ASP A 33 13.35 0.58 11.42
CA ASP A 33 12.89 -0.81 11.22
C ASP A 33 11.37 -0.92 11.02
N ASP A 34 10.69 0.21 10.80
CA ASP A 34 9.22 0.29 10.69
C ASP A 34 8.64 -0.61 9.59
N GLN A 35 9.41 -0.86 8.52
CA GLN A 35 8.98 -1.66 7.37
C GLN A 35 9.56 -3.09 7.38
N ILE A 36 10.01 -3.58 8.54
CA ILE A 36 10.64 -4.89 8.65
C ILE A 36 9.70 -6.03 8.26
N ALA A 37 8.41 -5.93 8.57
CA ALA A 37 7.41 -6.94 8.20
C ALA A 37 7.30 -7.08 6.67
N LEU A 38 7.18 -5.96 5.95
CA LEU A 38 7.16 -5.95 4.48
C LEU A 38 8.45 -6.53 3.89
N MET A 39 9.61 -6.34 4.53
CA MET A 39 10.86 -6.98 4.09
C MET A 39 10.78 -8.50 4.25
N VAL A 40 10.28 -9.00 5.39
CA VAL A 40 10.10 -10.44 5.63
C VAL A 40 9.13 -11.02 4.61
N ASP A 41 7.97 -10.40 4.40
CA ASP A 41 6.99 -10.87 3.42
C ASP A 41 7.50 -10.81 1.99
N SER A 42 8.27 -9.78 1.63
CA SER A 42 8.88 -9.72 0.30
C SER A 42 9.96 -10.79 0.08
N GLU A 43 10.74 -11.17 1.10
CA GLU A 43 11.66 -12.32 1.00
C GLU A 43 10.88 -13.64 0.77
N ARG A 44 9.71 -13.80 1.41
CA ARG A 44 8.80 -14.92 1.14
C ARG A 44 8.28 -14.89 -0.29
N GLY A 45 7.83 -13.72 -0.76
CA GLY A 45 7.30 -13.51 -2.11
C GLY A 45 8.30 -13.81 -3.24
N VAL A 46 9.60 -13.68 -2.99
CA VAL A 46 10.66 -14.14 -3.93
C VAL A 46 11.10 -15.60 -3.72
N GLY A 47 10.36 -16.37 -2.91
CA GLY A 47 10.60 -17.79 -2.64
C GLY A 47 11.74 -18.07 -1.66
N ARG A 48 12.06 -17.15 -0.74
CA ARG A 48 13.16 -17.29 0.23
C ARG A 48 12.67 -17.20 1.69
N PRO A 49 11.80 -18.12 2.14
CA PRO A 49 11.25 -18.07 3.49
C PRO A 49 12.30 -18.25 4.61
N ASP A 50 13.37 -19.02 4.39
CA ASP A 50 14.50 -19.08 5.34
C ASP A 50 15.14 -17.71 5.54
N ARG A 51 15.35 -16.97 4.43
CA ARG A 51 15.90 -15.61 4.47
C ARG A 51 14.95 -14.63 5.14
N ALA A 52 13.64 -14.79 4.92
CA ALA A 52 12.62 -14.00 5.60
C ALA A 52 12.75 -14.12 7.13
N LEU A 53 12.92 -15.34 7.64
CA LEU A 53 13.12 -15.57 9.08
C LEU A 53 14.44 -14.99 9.60
N GLU A 54 15.52 -15.05 8.82
CA GLU A 54 16.79 -14.39 9.19
C GLU A 54 16.64 -12.87 9.28
N VAL A 55 15.96 -12.25 8.31
CA VAL A 55 15.71 -10.80 8.29
C VAL A 55 14.92 -10.38 9.54
N GLY A 56 13.84 -11.10 9.87
CA GLY A 56 13.02 -10.79 11.03
C GLY A 56 13.74 -10.96 12.37
N ARG A 57 14.66 -11.92 12.48
CA ARG A 57 15.48 -12.12 13.70
C ARG A 57 16.62 -11.11 13.86
N ALA A 58 16.96 -10.36 12.81
CA ALA A 58 18.02 -9.36 12.86
C ALA A 58 17.60 -8.05 13.57
N VAL A 59 16.34 -7.95 14.01
CA VAL A 59 15.78 -6.78 14.70
C VAL A 59 15.43 -7.15 16.13
N ASP A 60 15.68 -6.23 17.06
CA ASP A 60 15.19 -6.35 18.43
C ASP A 60 13.69 -6.03 18.47
N ARG A 61 12.86 -7.05 18.68
CA ARG A 61 11.40 -6.92 18.72
C ARG A 61 10.93 -6.03 19.89
N ALA A 62 11.71 -5.91 20.97
CA ALA A 62 11.32 -5.18 22.17
C ALA A 62 11.30 -3.66 21.95
N VAL A 63 12.09 -3.15 20.99
CA VAL A 63 12.16 -1.71 20.68
C VAL A 63 11.22 -1.29 19.56
N LEU A 64 10.56 -2.25 18.89
CA LEU A 64 9.60 -1.96 17.83
C LEU A 64 8.29 -1.36 18.39
N PRO A 65 7.63 -0.46 17.64
CA PRO A 65 6.23 -0.15 17.85
C PRO A 65 5.36 -1.43 17.89
N VAL A 66 4.24 -1.38 18.61
CA VAL A 66 3.38 -2.55 18.87
C VAL A 66 2.82 -3.13 17.58
N ASP A 67 2.27 -2.26 16.73
CA ASP A 67 1.78 -2.56 15.39
C ASP A 67 2.85 -3.26 14.54
N VAL A 68 4.05 -2.69 14.43
CA VAL A 68 5.16 -3.26 13.65
C VAL A 68 5.59 -4.64 14.19
N ARG A 69 5.59 -4.82 15.52
CA ARG A 69 5.91 -6.12 16.13
C ARG A 69 4.85 -7.19 15.81
N VAL A 70 3.57 -6.82 15.81
CA VAL A 70 2.47 -7.72 15.43
C VAL A 70 2.58 -8.10 13.96
N GLU A 71 2.79 -7.13 13.08
CA GLU A 71 3.00 -7.37 11.64
C GLU A 71 4.20 -8.28 11.39
N LEU A 72 5.32 -8.05 12.09
CA LEU A 72 6.50 -8.91 11.99
C LEU A 72 6.20 -10.35 12.45
N ALA A 73 5.43 -10.52 13.53
CA ALA A 73 5.03 -11.85 14.00
C ALA A 73 4.17 -12.59 12.96
N ILE A 74 3.22 -11.89 12.32
CA ILE A 74 2.39 -12.43 11.24
C ILE A 74 3.25 -12.84 10.05
N ALA A 75 4.14 -11.97 9.57
CA ALA A 75 5.04 -12.25 8.44
C ALA A 75 5.96 -13.44 8.74
N MET A 76 6.52 -13.52 9.95
CA MET A 76 7.36 -14.65 10.36
C MET A 76 6.59 -15.96 10.51
N SER A 77 5.34 -15.90 10.98
CA SER A 77 4.44 -17.06 10.98
C SER A 77 4.19 -17.56 9.55
N GLY A 78 3.91 -16.65 8.61
CA GLY A 78 3.79 -16.97 7.18
C GLY A 78 5.05 -17.65 6.63
N ALA A 79 6.24 -17.14 6.95
CA ALA A 79 7.49 -17.76 6.51
C ALA A 79 7.68 -19.19 7.08
N ARG A 80 7.17 -19.47 8.28
CA ARG A 80 7.16 -20.83 8.84
C ARG A 80 6.19 -21.74 8.10
N LEU A 81 5.01 -21.24 7.70
CA LEU A 81 4.05 -22.00 6.90
C LEU A 81 4.65 -22.38 5.54
N ASP A 82 5.31 -21.44 4.86
CA ASP A 82 5.99 -21.71 3.58
C ASP A 82 7.05 -22.82 3.69
N LEU A 83 7.63 -23.00 4.88
CA LEU A 83 8.60 -24.06 5.20
C LEU A 83 7.96 -25.37 5.71
N GLY A 84 6.63 -25.45 5.77
CA GLY A 84 5.90 -26.58 6.36
C GLY A 84 6.07 -26.72 7.87
N GLN A 85 6.52 -25.66 8.55
CA GLN A 85 6.78 -25.63 9.99
C GLN A 85 5.56 -25.13 10.78
N THR A 86 4.38 -25.69 10.53
CA THR A 86 3.08 -25.17 10.99
C THR A 86 3.00 -25.00 12.51
N ALA A 87 3.52 -25.95 13.29
CA ALA A 87 3.54 -25.82 14.75
C ALA A 87 4.42 -24.66 15.25
N ARG A 88 5.48 -24.33 14.51
CA ARG A 88 6.32 -23.16 14.80
C ARG A 88 5.69 -21.87 14.30
N ALA A 89 4.94 -21.91 13.20
CA ALA A 89 4.16 -20.77 12.74
C ALA A 89 3.21 -20.30 13.85
N LEU A 90 2.52 -21.23 14.52
CA LEU A 90 1.62 -20.90 15.63
C LEU A 90 2.35 -20.20 16.78
N GLN A 91 3.56 -20.67 17.10
CA GLN A 91 4.40 -20.10 18.16
C GLN A 91 4.86 -18.68 17.83
N GLU A 92 5.10 -18.33 16.56
CA GLU A 92 5.46 -16.95 16.20
C GLU A 92 4.30 -15.97 16.51
N LEU A 93 3.05 -16.45 16.52
CA LEU A 93 1.84 -15.67 16.82
C LEU A 93 1.49 -15.62 18.32
N ASP A 94 2.15 -16.40 19.18
CA ASP A 94 1.95 -16.39 20.63
C ASP A 94 2.70 -15.21 21.28
N ILE A 95 2.31 -13.99 20.89
CA ILE A 95 2.89 -12.73 21.38
C ILE A 95 2.01 -12.09 22.47
N PRO A 96 2.56 -11.22 23.34
CA PRO A 96 1.79 -10.54 24.39
C PRO A 96 0.57 -9.75 23.89
N GLU A 97 0.66 -9.26 22.65
CA GLU A 97 -0.40 -8.55 21.95
C GLU A 97 -1.61 -9.44 21.59
N LEU A 98 -1.47 -10.77 21.55
CA LEU A 98 -2.58 -11.68 21.26
C LEU A 98 -3.59 -11.69 22.43
N ASN A 99 -4.50 -10.72 22.44
CA ASN A 99 -5.53 -10.57 23.45
C ASN A 99 -6.93 -10.60 22.81
N PRO A 100 -7.69 -11.70 22.97
CA PRO A 100 -8.99 -11.87 22.32
C PRO A 100 -10.08 -10.93 22.84
N ASP A 101 -9.86 -10.24 23.97
CA ASP A 101 -10.84 -9.35 24.60
C ASP A 101 -10.67 -7.88 24.17
N LYS A 102 -9.68 -7.58 23.32
CA LYS A 102 -9.38 -6.21 22.87
C LYS A 102 -9.25 -6.14 21.34
N ALA A 103 -9.88 -5.12 20.76
CA ALA A 103 -9.76 -4.77 19.35
C ALA A 103 -8.83 -3.56 19.20
N PHE A 104 -7.61 -3.80 18.72
CA PHE A 104 -6.68 -2.78 18.23
C PHE A 104 -6.63 -2.85 16.70
N SER A 105 -6.07 -1.83 16.04
CA SER A 105 -5.97 -1.77 14.57
C SER A 105 -5.35 -3.03 13.93
N TRP A 106 -4.43 -3.71 14.63
CA TRP A 106 -3.77 -4.93 14.19
C TRP A 106 -4.48 -6.24 14.64
N SER A 107 -5.46 -6.17 15.54
CA SER A 107 -6.12 -7.36 16.10
C SER A 107 -6.78 -8.24 15.04
N PRO A 108 -7.54 -7.70 14.05
CA PRO A 108 -8.18 -8.54 13.04
C PRO A 108 -7.17 -9.40 12.26
N ALA A 109 -6.08 -8.78 11.79
CA ALA A 109 -5.03 -9.46 11.04
C ALA A 109 -4.35 -10.56 11.88
N LEU A 110 -4.04 -10.28 13.15
CA LEU A 110 -3.42 -11.26 14.05
C LEU A 110 -4.33 -12.47 14.32
N PHE A 111 -5.62 -12.23 14.54
CA PHE A 111 -6.59 -13.30 14.77
C PHE A 111 -6.84 -14.14 13.52
N ALA A 112 -6.92 -13.50 12.35
CA ALA A 112 -7.05 -14.17 11.07
C ALA A 112 -5.83 -15.07 10.80
N ALA A 113 -4.62 -14.54 10.96
CA ALA A 113 -3.38 -15.32 10.79
C ALA A 113 -3.33 -16.53 11.73
N ARG A 114 -3.75 -16.37 13.00
CA ARG A 114 -3.82 -17.49 13.95
C ARG A 114 -4.84 -18.54 13.52
N ALA A 115 -5.99 -18.12 13.01
CA ALA A 115 -6.99 -19.05 12.51
C ALA A 115 -6.47 -19.87 11.32
N THR A 116 -5.81 -19.23 10.35
CA THR A 116 -5.18 -19.90 9.22
C THR A 116 -4.19 -20.97 9.69
N VAL A 117 -3.31 -20.64 10.64
CA VAL A 117 -2.33 -21.62 11.15
C VAL A 117 -3.00 -22.79 11.88
N LEU A 118 -4.09 -22.52 12.62
CA LEU A 118 -4.84 -23.58 13.31
C LEU A 118 -5.55 -24.52 12.33
N GLU A 119 -6.07 -23.98 11.23
CA GLU A 119 -6.66 -24.75 10.14
C GLU A 119 -5.61 -25.66 9.47
N GLU A 120 -4.43 -25.13 9.18
CA GLU A 120 -3.29 -25.92 8.67
C GLU A 120 -2.81 -27.01 9.65
N LEU A 121 -3.12 -26.88 10.94
CA LEU A 121 -2.88 -27.92 11.97
C LEU A 121 -4.05 -28.91 12.12
N GLY A 122 -5.14 -28.74 11.38
CA GLY A 122 -6.37 -29.53 11.50
C GLY A 122 -7.20 -29.23 12.75
N ARG A 123 -6.98 -28.09 13.41
CA ARG A 123 -7.68 -27.65 14.63
C ARG A 123 -8.90 -26.77 14.27
N GLU A 124 -9.80 -27.33 13.49
CA GLU A 124 -10.93 -26.63 12.84
C GLU A 124 -11.82 -25.83 13.79
N GLU A 125 -12.20 -26.41 14.93
CA GLU A 125 -13.07 -25.75 15.91
C GLU A 125 -12.42 -24.51 16.52
N GLU A 126 -11.11 -24.56 16.75
CA GLU A 126 -10.35 -23.42 17.26
C GLU A 126 -10.12 -22.38 16.17
N ALA A 127 -9.79 -22.81 14.95
CA ALA A 127 -9.68 -21.93 13.79
C ALA A 127 -10.97 -21.12 13.57
N ALA A 128 -12.12 -21.78 13.62
CA ALA A 128 -13.42 -21.12 13.48
C ALA A 128 -13.69 -20.10 14.61
N GLN A 129 -13.26 -20.37 15.84
CA GLN A 129 -13.37 -19.41 16.94
C GLN A 129 -12.48 -18.18 16.71
N TRP A 130 -11.26 -18.36 16.21
CA TRP A 130 -10.36 -17.26 15.90
C TRP A 130 -10.80 -16.44 14.68
N ARG A 131 -11.37 -17.07 13.65
CA ARG A 131 -12.02 -16.36 12.53
C ARG A 131 -13.12 -15.44 13.02
N ARG A 132 -14.06 -15.96 13.82
CA ARG A 132 -15.13 -15.12 14.40
C ARG A 132 -14.58 -13.93 15.21
N ARG A 133 -13.47 -14.11 15.94
CA ARG A 133 -12.83 -13.01 16.67
C ARG A 133 -12.23 -11.98 15.72
N ALA A 134 -11.63 -12.41 14.62
CA ALA A 134 -11.12 -11.52 13.58
C ALA A 134 -12.25 -10.66 12.99
N ASP A 135 -13.38 -11.30 12.65
CA ASP A 135 -14.56 -10.62 12.09
C ASP A 135 -15.13 -9.58 13.08
N ILE A 136 -15.35 -9.98 14.34
CA ILE A 136 -15.84 -9.08 15.40
C ILE A 136 -14.87 -7.91 15.63
N ALA A 137 -13.55 -8.16 15.62
CA ALA A 137 -12.56 -7.11 15.78
C ALA A 137 -12.58 -6.14 14.59
N ALA A 138 -12.76 -6.64 13.36
CA ALA A 138 -12.85 -5.82 12.16
C ALA A 138 -14.12 -4.95 12.19
N GLU A 139 -15.27 -5.53 12.53
CA GLU A 139 -16.55 -4.81 12.68
C GLU A 139 -16.43 -3.70 13.74
N ALA A 140 -15.86 -4.01 14.91
CA ALA A 140 -15.67 -3.04 15.99
C ALA A 140 -14.78 -1.85 15.60
N LEU A 141 -13.90 -2.02 14.61
CA LEU A 141 -13.02 -0.98 14.08
C LEU A 141 -13.59 -0.27 12.85
N GLY A 142 -14.78 -0.65 12.38
CA GLY A 142 -15.34 -0.17 11.11
C GLY A 142 -14.54 -0.61 9.88
N MET A 143 -13.80 -1.72 9.98
CA MET A 143 -13.05 -2.34 8.89
C MET A 143 -13.86 -3.44 8.18
N GLY A 144 -14.91 -3.95 8.82
CA GLY A 144 -15.88 -4.86 8.22
C GLY A 144 -16.84 -4.07 7.35
N ASP A 145 -16.84 -4.38 6.05
CA ASP A 145 -17.65 -3.73 5.02
C ASP A 145 -17.45 -2.21 4.91
N ALA A 146 -16.30 -1.84 4.31
CA ALA A 146 -16.41 -0.85 3.26
C ALA A 146 -17.32 -1.44 2.18
N ASP A 147 -18.63 -1.21 2.31
CA ASP A 147 -19.51 -1.06 1.15
C ASP A 147 -18.85 0.04 0.30
N PHE A 148 -17.90 -0.37 -0.54
CA PHE A 148 -17.69 0.30 -1.80
C PHE A 148 -19.00 0.08 -2.55
N GLU A 149 -20.01 0.89 -2.27
CA GLU A 149 -21.04 1.17 -3.23
C GLU A 149 -20.26 1.60 -4.47
N VAL A 150 -20.17 0.71 -5.45
CA VAL A 150 -19.62 1.01 -6.75
C VAL A 150 -20.47 2.16 -7.25
N LEU A 151 -20.00 3.40 -7.11
CA LEU A 151 -20.58 4.52 -7.80
C LEU A 151 -20.33 4.25 -9.28
N GLU A 152 -21.33 3.64 -9.91
CA GLU A 152 -21.46 3.63 -11.36
C GLU A 152 -21.66 5.09 -11.77
N VAL A 153 -20.58 5.72 -12.24
CA VAL A 153 -20.66 7.04 -12.83
C VAL A 153 -21.21 6.83 -14.23
N ASP A 154 -22.53 6.97 -14.39
CA ASP A 154 -23.15 7.08 -15.70
C ASP A 154 -22.59 8.34 -16.38
N GLU A 155 -21.79 8.14 -17.43
CA GLU A 155 -21.30 9.21 -18.29
C GLU A 155 -22.51 9.80 -19.01
N ILE A 156 -22.94 10.99 -18.59
CA ILE A 156 -24.02 11.71 -19.25
C ILE A 156 -23.50 12.13 -20.62
N GLU A 157 -24.09 11.60 -21.70
CA GLU A 157 -23.84 12.09 -23.07
C GLU A 157 -24.05 13.60 -23.09
N GLU A 158 -22.99 14.33 -23.45
CA GLU A 158 -23.04 15.77 -23.69
C GLU A 158 -24.01 16.00 -24.87
N ILE A 159 -25.21 16.47 -24.56
CA ILE A 159 -26.16 16.91 -25.57
C ILE A 159 -25.58 18.17 -26.18
N ASP A 160 -25.05 18.07 -27.40
CA ASP A 160 -24.69 19.21 -28.24
C ASP A 160 -25.96 20.06 -28.44
N LEU A 161 -26.06 21.14 -27.67
CA LEU A 161 -27.10 22.15 -27.88
C LEU A 161 -26.75 22.87 -29.19
N PRO A 162 -27.67 22.93 -30.17
CA PRO A 162 -27.41 23.67 -31.40
C PRO A 162 -27.15 25.14 -31.05
N GLU A 163 -26.03 25.68 -31.53
CA GLU A 163 -25.74 27.10 -31.44
C GLU A 163 -26.90 27.90 -32.05
N GLU A 164 -27.64 28.64 -31.22
CA GLU A 164 -28.54 29.66 -31.74
C GLU A 164 -27.68 30.74 -32.39
N SER A 165 -27.78 30.84 -33.72
CA SER A 165 -27.08 31.84 -34.50
C SER A 165 -27.65 33.22 -34.15
N ASP A 166 -26.91 34.00 -33.36
CA ASP A 166 -27.24 35.41 -33.08
C ASP A 166 -26.94 36.27 -34.33
N PRO A 167 -27.94 36.87 -35.01
CA PRO A 167 -27.75 37.49 -36.31
C PRO A 167 -27.43 38.99 -36.22
N HIS A 168 -26.56 39.42 -35.30
CA HIS A 168 -26.18 40.83 -35.19
C HIS A 168 -24.72 41.08 -34.79
N GLU A 169 -23.83 41.18 -35.77
CA GLU A 169 -22.84 42.28 -35.78
C GLU A 169 -22.24 42.50 -37.18
N GLN A 170 -22.84 43.45 -37.92
CA GLN A 170 -22.17 44.19 -38.98
C GLN A 170 -21.63 45.47 -38.36
N ILE A 171 -20.31 45.67 -38.40
CA ILE A 171 -19.73 47.01 -38.39
C ILE A 171 -18.54 47.03 -39.34
N ASP A 172 -18.77 47.60 -40.52
CA ASP A 172 -17.75 48.05 -41.48
C ASP A 172 -17.01 49.29 -40.94
N ALA A 173 -15.70 49.39 -41.18
CA ALA A 173 -15.12 50.40 -42.09
C ALA A 173 -13.60 50.59 -41.89
N ALA A 174 -12.92 50.63 -43.04
CA ALA A 174 -11.49 50.84 -43.27
C ALA A 174 -10.95 52.23 -42.87
N ASP A 175 -9.64 52.32 -42.61
CA ASP A 175 -8.77 53.28 -43.31
C ASP A 175 -7.30 52.82 -43.30
N GLY A 176 -6.60 53.03 -44.39
CA GLY A 176 -5.25 52.53 -44.64
C GLY A 176 -4.18 53.62 -44.68
N SER A 177 -2.92 53.19 -44.69
CA SER A 177 -1.86 53.87 -45.45
C SER A 177 -0.70 52.90 -45.65
N VAL A 178 -0.26 52.84 -46.90
CA VAL A 178 0.97 52.19 -47.35
C VAL A 178 1.92 53.35 -47.64
N ASP A 179 3.12 53.37 -47.07
CA ASP A 179 4.31 53.78 -47.83
C ASP A 179 5.61 53.21 -47.21
N ASP A 180 6.50 52.96 -48.15
CA ASP A 180 7.79 52.29 -48.17
C ASP A 180 8.92 53.16 -47.59
N THR A 181 9.99 52.54 -47.07
CA THR A 181 11.38 53.02 -47.24
C THR A 181 12.40 52.04 -46.64
N ALA A 182 13.46 51.82 -47.41
CA ALA A 182 14.49 50.80 -47.25
C ALA A 182 15.73 51.23 -46.43
N GLU A 183 16.63 50.26 -46.29
CA GLU A 183 18.10 50.32 -46.07
C GLU A 183 18.68 50.33 -44.65
N ASP A 184 19.16 49.13 -44.27
CA ASP A 184 20.54 48.74 -43.93
C ASP A 184 21.52 49.76 -43.31
N GLY A 185 22.23 49.34 -42.25
CA GLY A 185 23.32 50.12 -41.67
C GLY A 185 23.74 49.73 -40.25
N SER A 186 24.62 48.73 -40.17
CA SER A 186 25.65 48.44 -39.15
C SER A 186 26.07 49.48 -38.08
N GLU A 187 26.47 48.91 -36.94
CA GLU A 187 27.56 49.31 -36.01
C GLU A 187 27.34 50.40 -34.93
N GLU A 188 27.35 49.91 -33.68
CA GLU A 188 28.28 50.26 -32.58
C GLU A 188 28.78 51.71 -32.46
N ILE A 189 28.63 52.31 -31.26
CA ILE A 189 29.71 52.80 -30.38
C ILE A 189 29.13 53.65 -29.23
N ARG A 190 29.51 53.24 -28.01
CA ARG A 190 29.54 53.92 -26.70
C ARG A 190 28.25 54.18 -25.91
#